data_AF-A0AAF0U9Z4-F1
#
_entry.id   AF-A0AAF0U9Z4-F1
#
_cell.length_a   1.000
_cell.length_b   1.000
_cell.length_c   1.000
_cell.angle_alpha   90.00
_cell.angle_beta   90.00
_cell.angle_gamma   90.00
#
_symmetry.space_group_name_H-M   'P 1'
#
loop_
_entity.id
_entity.type
_entity.pdbx_description
1 polymer ?
#
loop_
_entity_poly.entity_id
_entity_poly.type
_entity_poly.pdbx_seq_one_letter_code
_entity_poly.pdbx_strand_id
1 'polypeptide(L)'
;MIVCKGDVSSVSRIMEPLQHFSSVIGLVANMDKSNIFMTGVDDNTKSQLLSRIGYLQGSFPIRYLGLPLSSKKWSKWSVIN
;
A
#
# COMPACT_ATOMS: atom_id res chain seq x y z
N MET A 1 5.98 4.68 -3.15
CA MET A 1 4.61 4.14 -3.22
C MET A 1 4.56 3.14 -4.36
N ILE A 2 4.04 1.93 -4.15
CA ILE A 2 3.90 0.89 -5.17
C ILE A 2 2.41 0.57 -5.32
N VAL A 3 1.93 0.46 -6.56
CA VAL A 3 0.52 0.19 -6.88
C VAL A 3 0.43 -1.01 -7.81
N CYS A 4 -0.52 -1.91 -7.56
CA CYS A 4 -0.72 -3.11 -8.35
C CYS A 4 -2.16 -3.60 -8.29
N LYS A 5 -2.46 -4.66 -9.05
CA LYS A 5 -3.75 -5.33 -9.00
C LYS A 5 -3.94 -6.00 -7.63
N GLY A 6 -5.14 -5.86 -7.07
CA GLY A 6 -5.50 -6.37 -5.75
C GLY A 6 -5.76 -7.87 -5.71
N ASP A 7 -4.81 -8.68 -6.16
CA ASP A 7 -4.86 -10.14 -6.09
C ASP A 7 -3.56 -10.71 -5.50
N VAL A 8 -3.66 -11.91 -4.93
CA VAL A 8 -2.54 -12.56 -4.22
C VAL A 8 -1.31 -12.77 -5.11
N SER A 9 -1.50 -13.07 -6.40
CA SER A 9 -0.40 -13.33 -7.33
C SER A 9 0.38 -12.05 -7.62
N SER A 10 -0.33 -10.98 -7.96
CA SER A 10 0.24 -9.66 -8.25
C SER A 10 1.02 -9.11 -7.06
N VAL A 11 0.47 -9.20 -5.85
CA VAL A 11 1.14 -8.70 -4.65
C VAL A 11 2.35 -9.55 -4.28
N SER A 12 2.26 -10.88 -4.41
CA SER A 12 3.41 -11.77 -4.16
C SER A 12 4.58 -11.48 -5.10
N ARG A 13 4.30 -11.24 -6.39
CA ARG A 13 5.32 -10.88 -7.39
C ARG A 13 6.02 -9.55 -7.10
N ILE A 14 5.37 -8.63 -6.38
CA ILE A 14 5.98 -7.36 -5.96
C ILE A 14 6.82 -7.53 -4.70
N MET A 15 6.40 -8.41 -3.79
CA MET A 15 7.14 -8.65 -2.55
C MET A 15 8.47 -9.33 -2.78
N GLU A 16 8.56 -10.22 -3.78
CA GLU A 16 9.79 -10.94 -4.12
C GLU A 16 10.99 -10.01 -4.41
N PRO A 17 10.93 -9.05 -5.35
CA PRO A 17 12.04 -8.13 -5.60
C PRO A 17 12.30 -7.17 -4.43
N LEU A 18 11.27 -6.81 -3.63
CA LEU A 18 11.47 -5.97 -2.44
C LEU A 18 12.25 -6.69 -1.34
N GLN A 19 11.94 -7.98 -1.13
CA GLN A 19 12.68 -8.83 -0.20
C GLN A 19 14.11 -9.07 -0.70
N HIS A 20 14.27 -9.34 -2.00
CA HIS A 20 15.59 -9.47 -2.61
C HIS A 20 16.42 -8.20 -2.42
N PHE A 21 15.86 -7.04 -2.78
CA PHE A 21 16.50 -5.74 -2.57
C PHE A 21 16.91 -5.54 -1.11
N SER A 22 15.98 -5.78 -0.17
CA SER A 22 16.25 -5.71 1.27
C SER A 22 17.44 -6.58 1.69
N SER A 23 17.51 -7.81 1.18
CA SER A 23 18.58 -8.75 1.47
C SER A 23 19.95 -8.34 0.89
N VAL A 24 19.95 -7.72 -0.29
CA VAL A 24 21.18 -7.33 -1.00
C VAL A 24 21.80 -6.08 -0.38
N ILE A 25 20.98 -5.09 -0.03
CA ILE A 25 21.48 -3.80 0.47
C ILE A 25 21.38 -3.63 1.99
N GLY A 26 20.80 -4.61 2.69
CA GLY A 26 20.64 -4.58 4.15
C GLY A 26 19.58 -3.61 4.66
N LEU A 27 18.74 -3.04 3.79
CA LEU A 27 17.65 -2.15 4.21
C LEU A 27 16.37 -2.93 4.45
N VAL A 28 15.94 -3.00 5.70
CA VAL A 28 14.70 -3.69 6.11
C VAL A 28 13.53 -2.72 6.17
N ALA A 29 12.40 -3.10 5.57
CA ALA A 29 11.17 -2.32 5.65
C ALA A 29 10.68 -2.25 7.11
N ASN A 30 10.34 -1.05 7.58
CA ASN A 30 9.73 -0.87 8.89
C ASN A 30 8.23 -1.23 8.80
N MET A 31 7.83 -2.33 9.43
CA MET A 31 6.47 -2.85 9.37
C MET A 31 5.44 -1.95 10.06
N ASP A 32 5.85 -1.13 11.05
CA ASP A 32 4.96 -0.21 11.76
C ASP A 32 4.66 1.06 10.94
N LYS A 33 5.58 1.45 10.06
CA LYS A 33 5.45 2.64 9.19
C LYS A 33 4.91 2.28 7.80
N SER A 34 5.11 1.04 7.36
CA SER A 34 4.63 0.54 6.08
C SER A 34 3.19 0.02 6.20
N ASN A 35 2.29 0.59 5.40
CA ASN A 35 0.88 0.18 5.37
C ASN A 35 0.52 -0.34 3.97
N ILE A 36 -0.37 -1.33 3.93
CA ILE A 36 -1.04 -1.77 2.71
C ILE A 36 -2.43 -1.16 2.60
N PHE A 37 -2.78 -0.66 1.43
CA PHE A 37 -4.08 -0.06 1.15
C PHE A 37 -4.79 -0.88 0.09
N MET A 38 -5.97 -1.40 0.41
CA MET A 38 -6.75 -2.25 -0.47
C MET A 38 -8.12 -1.63 -0.71
N THR A 39 -8.48 -1.46 -1.97
CA THR A 39 -9.78 -0.92 -2.41
C THR A 39 -10.35 -1.83 -3.50
N GLY A 40 -11.65 -2.11 -3.45
CA GLY A 40 -12.31 -2.97 -4.45
C GLY A 40 -11.86 -4.44 -4.41
N VAL A 41 -11.34 -4.91 -3.29
CA VAL A 41 -10.93 -6.30 -3.05
C VAL A 41 -11.95 -6.97 -2.12
N ASP A 42 -12.31 -8.22 -2.36
CA ASP A 42 -13.19 -8.99 -1.49
C ASP A 42 -12.51 -9.37 -0.16
N ASP A 43 -13.30 -9.63 0.88
CA ASP A 43 -12.77 -9.81 2.23
C ASP A 43 -11.92 -11.09 2.39
N ASN A 44 -12.21 -12.13 1.63
CA ASN A 44 -11.38 -13.34 1.62
C ASN A 44 -10.00 -13.05 1.03
N THR A 45 -9.92 -12.35 -0.10
CA THR A 45 -8.64 -11.92 -0.68
C THR A 45 -7.89 -10.95 0.25
N LYS A 46 -8.58 -10.00 0.88
CA LYS A 46 -7.95 -9.11 1.89
C LYS A 46 -7.33 -9.91 3.03
N SER A 47 -8.06 -10.86 3.60
CA SER A 47 -7.55 -11.70 4.70
C SER A 47 -6.30 -12.47 4.28
N GLN A 48 -6.30 -13.05 3.08
CA GLN A 48 -5.13 -13.77 2.54
C GLN A 48 -3.92 -12.86 2.32
N LEU A 49 -4.15 -11.63 1.84
CA LEU A 49 -3.08 -10.65 1.64
C LEU A 49 -2.48 -10.20 2.98
N LEU A 50 -3.32 -9.89 3.96
CA LEU A 50 -2.86 -9.46 5.29
C LEU A 50 -2.06 -10.57 6.00
N SER A 51 -2.55 -11.81 5.96
CA SER A 51 -1.84 -12.94 6.58
C SER A 51 -0.49 -13.22 5.91
N ARG A 52 -0.36 -12.96 4.61
CA ARG A 52 0.83 -13.31 3.83
C ARG A 52 1.93 -12.26 3.90
N ILE A 53 1.57 -10.98 3.97
CA ILE A 53 2.54 -9.89 3.82
C ILE A 53 2.90 -9.28 5.19
N GLY A 54 2.02 -9.39 6.18
CA GLY A 54 2.28 -8.93 7.54
C GLY A 54 2.28 -7.41 7.74
N TYR A 55 1.97 -6.61 6.70
CA TYR A 55 1.78 -5.17 6.85
C TYR A 55 0.42 -4.84 7.48
N LEU A 56 0.39 -3.73 8.21
CA LEU A 56 -0.86 -3.18 8.72
C LEU A 56 -1.74 -2.67 7.57
N GLN A 57 -3.05 -2.91 7.67
CA GLN A 57 -4.01 -2.32 6.74
C GLN A 57 -4.18 -0.83 7.07
N GLY A 58 -3.87 0.02 6.10
CA GLY A 58 -4.13 1.46 6.19
C GLY A 58 -5.52 1.85 5.65
N SER A 59 -5.97 3.04 6.02
CA SER A 59 -7.20 3.67 5.52
C SER A 59 -6.93 5.05 4.92
N PHE A 60 -7.66 5.43 3.88
CA PHE A 60 -7.62 6.79 3.33
C PHE A 60 -8.51 7.77 4.13
N PRO A 61 -8.24 9.09 4.08
CA PRO A 61 -7.12 9.76 3.41
C PRO A 61 -5.81 9.64 4.21
N ILE A 62 -4.67 9.53 3.52
CA ILE A 62 -3.33 9.50 4.16
C ILE A 62 -2.54 10.75 3.77
N ARG A 63 -1.52 11.12 4.55
CA ARG A 63 -0.58 12.16 4.14
C ARG A 63 0.68 11.52 3.57
N TYR A 64 1.08 11.95 2.38
CA TYR A 64 2.37 11.61 1.79
C TYR A 64 3.13 12.89 1.51
N LEU A 65 4.30 13.03 2.15
CA LEU A 65 5.12 14.25 2.10
C LEU A 65 4.33 15.53 2.43
N GLY A 66 3.41 15.44 3.41
CA GLY A 66 2.58 16.56 3.85
C GLY A 66 1.30 16.79 3.04
N LEU A 67 1.13 16.13 1.89
CA LEU A 67 -0.05 16.29 1.04
C LEU A 67 -1.09 15.17 1.27
N PRO A 68 -2.40 15.48 1.29
CA PRO A 68 -3.43 14.48 1.47
C PRO A 68 -3.61 13.60 0.23
N LEU A 69 -3.17 12.35 0.26
CA LEU A 69 -3.54 11.35 -0.73
C LEU A 69 -4.96 10.82 -0.44
N SER A 70 -5.80 10.85 -1.47
CA SER A 70 -7.17 10.37 -1.45
C SER A 70 -7.37 9.32 -2.54
N SER A 71 -8.19 8.31 -2.27
CA SER A 71 -8.65 7.35 -3.28
C SER A 71 -9.67 7.95 -4.25
N LYS A 72 -10.21 9.14 -3.95
CA LYS A 72 -11.16 9.85 -4.80
C LYS A 72 -10.42 10.80 -5.74
N LYS A 73 -10.96 10.97 -6.95
CA LYS A 73 -10.52 12.02 -7.87
C LYS A 73 -10.61 13.37 -7.14
N TRP A 74 -9.52 14.13 -7.18
CA TRP A 74 -9.56 15.50 -6.72
C TRP A 74 -10.51 16.27 -7.64
N SER A 75 -11.67 16.67 -7.11
CA SER A 75 -12.45 17.74 -7.73
C SER A 75 -11.58 18.98 -7.77
N LYS A 76 -11.73 19.80 -8.83
CA LYS A 76 -10.98 21.06 -9.02
C LYS A 76 -10.83 21.73 -7.66
N TRP A 77 -9.59 21.96 -7.23
CA TRP A 77 -9.30 22.72 -6.02
C TRP A 77 -9.92 24.10 -6.25
N SER A 78 -11.16 24.29 -5.81
CA SER A 78 -11.72 25.61 -5.63
C SER A 78 -10.87 26.18 -4.53
N VAL A 79 -9.89 27.01 -4.90
CA VAL A 79 -9.19 27.87 -3.97
C VAL A 79 -10.30 28.60 -3.21
N ILE A 80 -10.50 28.18 -1.97
CA ILE A 80 -11.30 28.91 -1.00
C ILE A 80 -10.45 30.14 -0.71
N ASN A 81 -10.87 31.29 -1.23
CA ASN A 81 -10.63 32.55 -0.54
C ASN A 81 -11.43 32.54 0.76
#